data_AF-A0A3B8JSL5-F1
#
_entry.id   AF-A0A3B8JSL5-F1
#
_cell.length_a   1.000
_cell.length_b   1.000
_cell.length_c   1.000
_cell.angle_alpha   90.00
_cell.angle_beta   90.00
_cell.angle_gamma   90.00
#
_symmetry.space_group_name_H-M   'P 1'
#
loop_
_entity.id
_entity.type
_entity.pdbx_description
1 polymer ?
#
loop_
_entity_poly.entity_id
_entity_poly.type
_entity_poly.pdbx_seq_one_letter_code
_entity_poly.pdbx_strand_id
1 'polypeptide(L)'
;MNAVWRGGALWATGSTSCTWSGDSATRSCLRTYKLNPTSGTLLDQDNFGASGFFYSYPAITADANNNAWLVFNRSSSTEYASIRHTARRSTETSWQGSAQLRAGQGCYVKLDSADPPRNRWGDYNGISWDPSTGRAWIFSQYAYGTSSTCGNNEWRTAVGELSLP
;
A
#
# COMPACT_ATOMS: atom_id res chain seq x y z
N MET A 1 6.32 0.73 4.89
CA MET A 1 7.29 -0.37 4.85
C MET A 1 7.13 -1.15 6.12
N ASN A 2 6.87 -2.45 6.00
CA ASN A 2 6.89 -3.38 7.12
C ASN A 2 7.45 -4.72 6.64
N ALA A 3 7.74 -5.59 7.60
CA ALA A 3 8.04 -6.99 7.35
C ALA A 3 7.27 -7.88 8.33
N VAL A 4 6.84 -9.05 7.88
CA VAL A 4 6.17 -10.06 8.71
C VAL A 4 6.71 -11.44 8.41
N TRP A 5 6.86 -12.28 9.43
CA TRP A 5 7.16 -13.71 9.25
C TRP A 5 5.88 -14.53 9.36
N ARG A 6 5.44 -15.12 8.25
CA ARG A 6 4.23 -15.95 8.13
C ARG A 6 4.42 -17.04 7.08
N GLY A 7 3.78 -18.20 7.26
CA GLY A 7 3.82 -19.30 6.28
C GLY A 7 5.23 -19.81 5.95
N GLY A 8 6.18 -19.72 6.89
CA GLY A 8 7.58 -20.11 6.68
C GLY A 8 8.43 -19.11 5.88
N ALA A 9 7.89 -17.95 5.52
CA ALA A 9 8.60 -16.91 4.76
C ALA A 9 8.60 -15.55 5.47
N LEU A 10 9.65 -14.76 5.22
CA LEU A 10 9.68 -13.34 5.56
C LEU A 10 9.09 -12.55 4.39
N TRP A 11 7.98 -11.87 4.63
CA TRP A 11 7.35 -10.97 3.67
C TRP A 11 7.72 -9.53 4.00
N ALA A 12 8.08 -8.73 3.00
CA ALA A 12 8.37 -7.32 3.19
C ALA A 12 7.84 -6.48 2.02
N THR A 13 7.56 -5.20 2.29
CA THR A 13 7.17 -4.27 1.23
C THR A 13 7.71 -2.86 1.46
N GLY A 14 8.03 -2.16 0.38
CA GLY A 14 8.48 -0.77 0.40
C GLY A 14 8.02 -0.03 -0.85
N SER A 15 8.27 1.28 -0.89
CA SER A 15 8.05 2.08 -2.09
C SER A 15 9.29 2.03 -3.00
N THR A 16 9.08 2.07 -4.31
CA THR A 16 10.13 2.14 -5.32
C THR A 16 9.68 3.01 -6.49
N SER A 17 10.58 3.33 -7.40
CA SER A 17 10.24 3.99 -8.67
C SER A 17 10.02 2.96 -9.77
N CYS A 18 9.00 3.12 -10.60
CA CYS A 18 8.87 2.39 -11.87
C CYS A 18 8.41 3.29 -13.00
N THR A 19 8.67 2.86 -14.23
CA THR A 19 8.08 3.43 -15.44
C THR A 19 7.28 2.33 -16.12
N TRP A 20 5.98 2.55 -16.30
CA TRP A 20 5.07 1.57 -16.90
C TRP A 20 5.03 1.75 -18.42
N SER A 21 4.75 0.67 -19.16
CA SER A 21 4.60 0.76 -20.62
C SER A 21 3.54 1.79 -21.01
N GLY A 22 3.88 2.69 -21.94
CA GLY A 22 3.04 3.80 -22.37
C GLY A 22 2.99 5.00 -21.41
N ASP A 23 3.69 4.96 -20.27
CA ASP A 23 3.83 6.09 -19.36
C ASP A 23 5.14 6.84 -19.63
N SER A 24 5.07 8.14 -19.90
CA SER A 24 6.24 8.97 -20.14
C SER A 24 6.91 9.44 -18.84
N ALA A 25 6.29 9.23 -17.68
CA ALA A 25 6.79 9.67 -16.39
C ALA A 25 7.09 8.49 -15.45
N THR A 26 8.14 8.62 -14.66
CA THR A 26 8.39 7.72 -13.54
C THR A 26 7.33 7.91 -12.45
N ARG A 27 6.78 6.80 -11.96
CA ARG A 27 5.78 6.73 -10.91
C ARG A 27 6.37 6.16 -9.63
N SER A 28 5.75 6.48 -8.50
CA SER A 28 5.94 5.71 -7.27
C SER A 28 5.10 4.44 -7.34
N CYS A 29 5.75 3.32 -7.07
CA CYS A 29 5.16 1.99 -7.01
C CYS A 29 5.43 1.34 -5.66
N LEU A 30 4.85 0.16 -5.47
CA LEU A 30 5.19 -0.73 -4.38
C LEU A 30 6.18 -1.79 -4.87
N ARG A 31 7.08 -2.19 -4.01
CA ARG A 31 7.93 -3.36 -4.16
C ARG A 31 7.54 -4.36 -3.08
N THR A 32 7.37 -5.62 -3.45
CA THR A 32 7.15 -6.70 -2.50
C THR A 32 8.29 -7.71 -2.56
N TYR A 33 8.58 -8.31 -1.41
CA TYR A 33 9.59 -9.34 -1.26
C TYR A 33 9.00 -10.50 -0.46
N LYS A 34 9.37 -11.72 -0.87
CA LYS A 34 9.25 -12.94 -0.07
C LYS A 34 10.63 -13.54 0.04
N LEU A 35 11.12 -13.76 1.26
CA LEU A 35 12.45 -14.31 1.50
C LEU A 35 12.34 -15.60 2.32
N ASN A 36 13.30 -16.49 2.11
CA ASN A 36 13.54 -17.61 3.00
C ASN A 36 14.33 -17.09 4.21
N PRO A 37 13.76 -17.13 5.43
CA PRO A 37 14.42 -16.57 6.60
C PRO A 37 15.63 -17.40 7.07
N THR A 38 15.69 -18.68 6.71
CA THR A 38 16.78 -19.58 7.11
C THR A 38 18.01 -19.41 6.22
N SER A 39 17.82 -19.44 4.90
CA SER A 39 18.92 -19.29 3.94
C SER A 39 19.23 -17.83 3.59
N GLY A 40 18.37 -16.89 3.96
CA GLY A 40 18.49 -15.48 3.58
C GLY A 40 18.28 -15.22 2.08
N THR A 41 17.72 -16.18 1.34
CA THR A 41 17.56 -16.08 -0.12
C THR A 41 16.23 -15.45 -0.51
N LEU A 42 16.24 -14.65 -1.57
CA LEU A 42 15.04 -14.12 -2.19
C LEU A 42 14.24 -15.26 -2.85
N LEU A 43 12.99 -15.45 -2.45
CA LEU A 43 12.08 -16.42 -3.04
C LEU A 43 11.22 -15.79 -4.13
N ASP A 44 10.81 -14.54 -3.90
CA ASP A 44 9.96 -13.81 -4.83
C ASP A 44 10.10 -12.30 -4.65
N GLN A 45 9.94 -11.57 -5.76
CA GLN A 45 9.95 -10.11 -5.78
C GLN A 45 9.04 -9.60 -6.90
N ASP A 46 8.23 -8.59 -6.59
CA ASP A 46 7.36 -7.96 -7.59
C ASP A 46 7.27 -6.45 -7.41
N ASN A 47 6.95 -5.75 -8.50
CA ASN A 47 6.56 -4.35 -8.50
C ASN A 47 5.04 -4.25 -8.72
N PHE A 48 4.35 -3.57 -7.82
CA PHE A 48 2.92 -3.33 -7.94
C PHE A 48 2.60 -1.86 -8.20
N GLY A 49 1.81 -1.60 -9.23
CA GLY A 49 1.36 -0.27 -9.62
C GLY A 49 0.66 -0.27 -10.97
N ALA A 50 0.41 0.92 -11.52
CA ALA A 50 -0.19 1.11 -12.83
C ALA A 50 0.23 2.46 -13.42
N SER A 51 0.21 2.55 -14.76
CA SER A 51 0.44 3.80 -15.50
C SER A 51 -0.51 4.91 -15.04
N GLY A 52 0.00 6.12 -14.87
CA GLY A 52 -0.78 7.29 -14.45
C GLY A 52 -1.12 7.38 -12.95
N PHE A 53 -0.76 6.38 -12.15
CA PHE A 53 -1.06 6.33 -10.72
C PHE A 53 0.21 6.32 -9.87
N PHE A 54 0.12 6.90 -8.68
CA PHE A 54 1.18 6.96 -7.67
C PHE A 54 0.77 6.13 -6.46
N TYR A 55 1.67 5.26 -6.00
CA TYR A 55 1.44 4.33 -4.90
C TYR A 55 2.42 4.62 -3.75
N SER A 56 1.91 4.68 -2.52
CA SER A 56 2.73 5.04 -1.36
C SER A 56 2.34 4.29 -0.08
N TYR A 57 3.27 4.28 0.88
CA TYR A 57 3.10 3.73 2.22
C TYR A 57 2.53 2.31 2.27
N PRO A 58 3.13 1.32 1.56
CA PRO A 58 2.60 -0.02 1.61
C PRO A 58 2.82 -0.68 2.97
N ALA A 59 1.86 -1.55 3.31
CA ALA A 59 2.00 -2.56 4.35
C ALA A 59 1.51 -3.93 3.82
N ILE A 60 2.21 -5.00 4.20
CA ILE A 60 1.96 -6.37 3.75
C ILE A 60 1.68 -7.31 4.93
N THR A 61 0.77 -8.26 4.75
CA THR A 61 0.63 -9.42 5.63
C THR A 61 0.42 -10.69 4.81
N ALA A 62 0.54 -11.85 5.45
CA ALA A 62 0.26 -13.15 4.83
C ALA A 62 -0.31 -14.14 5.85
N ASP A 63 -1.00 -15.16 5.35
CA ASP A 63 -1.49 -16.27 6.18
C ASP A 63 -0.48 -17.43 6.24
N ALA A 64 -0.85 -18.48 6.97
CA ALA A 64 -0.04 -19.70 7.09
C ALA A 64 0.14 -20.45 5.76
N ASN A 65 -0.76 -20.26 4.80
CA ASN A 65 -0.76 -20.90 3.49
C ASN A 65 -0.05 -20.08 2.41
N ASN A 66 0.61 -18.98 2.78
CA ASN A 66 1.28 -18.04 1.88
C ASN A 66 0.35 -17.27 0.93
N ASN A 67 -0.92 -17.11 1.29
CA ASN A 67 -1.75 -16.07 0.70
C ASN A 67 -1.37 -14.73 1.33
N ALA A 68 -1.27 -13.67 0.53
CA ALA A 68 -0.78 -12.38 0.98
C ALA A 68 -1.75 -11.25 0.64
N TRP A 69 -1.75 -10.20 1.46
CA TRP A 69 -2.52 -8.98 1.26
C TRP A 69 -1.60 -7.77 1.36
N LEU A 70 -1.90 -6.75 0.56
CA LEU A 70 -1.28 -5.44 0.60
C LEU A 70 -2.33 -4.37 0.86
N VAL A 71 -2.00 -3.41 1.71
CA VAL A 71 -2.70 -2.11 1.79
C VAL A 71 -1.72 -1.00 1.47
N PHE A 72 -2.20 0.03 0.78
CA PHE A 72 -1.40 1.17 0.35
C PHE A 72 -2.28 2.36 0.05
N ASN A 73 -1.63 3.52 -0.10
CA ASN A 73 -2.25 4.71 -0.64
C ASN A 73 -2.08 4.77 -2.16
N ARG A 74 -3.12 5.25 -2.85
CA ARG A 74 -3.07 5.56 -4.29
C ARG A 74 -3.58 6.97 -4.55
N SER A 75 -2.92 7.68 -5.45
CA SER A 75 -3.40 8.96 -5.99
C SER A 75 -3.07 9.07 -7.49
N SER A 76 -3.71 10.01 -8.16
CA SER A 76 -3.42 10.41 -9.54
C SER A 76 -3.90 11.83 -9.80
N SER A 77 -3.85 12.29 -11.04
CA SER A 77 -4.52 13.53 -11.47
C SER A 77 -6.05 13.47 -11.38
N THR A 78 -6.63 12.28 -11.26
CA THR A 78 -8.09 12.04 -11.21
C THR A 78 -8.56 11.40 -9.91
N GLU A 79 -7.65 11.13 -8.97
CA GLU A 79 -7.94 10.47 -7.69
C GLU A 79 -7.13 11.13 -6.58
N TYR A 80 -7.83 11.63 -5.56
CA TYR A 80 -7.21 12.06 -4.32
C TYR A 80 -6.67 10.86 -3.54
N ALA A 81 -5.70 11.08 -2.67
CA ALA A 81 -5.05 10.02 -1.90
C ALA A 81 -6.08 9.14 -1.16
N SER A 82 -6.24 7.92 -1.67
CA SER A 82 -7.25 6.94 -1.28
C SER A 82 -6.58 5.74 -0.62
N ILE A 83 -7.38 4.93 0.09
CA ILE A 83 -6.95 3.62 0.59
C ILE A 83 -7.35 2.57 -0.42
N ARG A 84 -6.36 1.80 -0.87
CA ARG A 84 -6.57 0.64 -1.73
C ARG A 84 -5.86 -0.58 -1.15
N HIS A 85 -6.33 -1.74 -1.57
CA HIS A 85 -5.72 -3.00 -1.19
C HIS A 85 -5.69 -3.95 -2.38
N THR A 86 -4.83 -4.95 -2.30
CA THR A 86 -4.84 -6.11 -3.20
C THR A 86 -4.50 -7.37 -2.42
N ALA A 87 -4.69 -8.52 -3.06
CA ALA A 87 -4.31 -9.81 -2.53
C ALA A 87 -3.58 -10.62 -3.60
N ARG A 88 -2.89 -11.66 -3.15
CA ARG A 88 -2.29 -12.69 -3.99
C ARG A 88 -2.45 -14.03 -3.30
N ARG A 89 -3.05 -14.99 -4.00
CA ARG A 89 -3.14 -16.37 -3.52
C ARG A 89 -1.79 -17.06 -3.67
N SER A 90 -1.52 -18.06 -2.84
CA SER A 90 -0.27 -18.82 -2.89
C SER A 90 -0.05 -19.56 -4.22
N THR A 91 -1.12 -19.83 -4.96
CA THR A 91 -1.11 -20.44 -6.29
C THR A 91 -0.93 -19.43 -7.44
N GLU A 92 -0.96 -18.14 -7.15
CA GLU A 92 -0.83 -17.07 -8.16
C GLU A 92 0.62 -16.60 -8.28
N THR A 93 1.04 -16.24 -9.48
CA THR A 93 2.38 -15.71 -9.76
C THR A 93 2.44 -14.18 -9.73
N SER A 94 1.28 -13.51 -9.73
CA SER A 94 1.16 -12.04 -9.72
C SER A 94 0.10 -11.59 -8.71
N TRP A 95 0.21 -10.33 -8.29
CA TRP A 95 -0.84 -9.68 -7.49
C TRP A 95 -2.10 -9.44 -8.31
N GLN A 96 -3.26 -9.55 -7.66
CA GLN A 96 -4.55 -9.22 -8.28
C GLN A 96 -4.70 -7.70 -8.50
N GLY A 97 -5.72 -7.32 -9.28
CA GLY A 97 -6.11 -5.91 -9.40
C GLY A 97 -6.51 -5.32 -8.04
N SER A 98 -6.14 -4.06 -7.78
CA SER A 98 -6.46 -3.43 -6.49
C SER A 98 -7.91 -2.98 -6.37
N ALA A 99 -8.52 -3.21 -5.23
CA ALA A 99 -9.83 -2.67 -4.85
C ALA A 99 -9.69 -1.42 -3.96
N GLN A 100 -10.72 -0.58 -3.96
CA GLN A 100 -10.77 0.63 -3.14
C GLN A 100 -11.45 0.33 -1.81
N LEU A 101 -10.76 0.58 -0.70
CA LEU A 101 -11.35 0.52 0.63
C LEU A 101 -12.02 1.85 1.00
N ARG A 102 -11.36 2.97 0.67
CA ARG A 102 -11.85 4.33 0.99
C ARG A 102 -11.33 5.35 -0.02
N ALA A 103 -12.23 6.09 -0.64
CA ALA A 103 -11.84 7.21 -1.50
C ALA A 103 -11.32 8.40 -0.67
N GLY A 104 -10.29 9.06 -1.19
CA GLY A 104 -9.91 10.41 -0.78
C GLY A 104 -10.96 11.42 -1.22
N GLN A 105 -11.14 12.49 -0.44
CA GLN A 105 -12.22 13.46 -0.64
C GLN A 105 -11.78 14.79 -1.25
N GLY A 106 -10.50 15.13 -1.12
CA GLY A 106 -9.94 16.41 -1.58
C GLY A 106 -8.44 16.38 -1.70
N CYS A 107 -7.88 17.46 -2.25
CA CYS A 107 -6.42 17.61 -2.36
C CYS A 107 -5.78 17.80 -0.98
N TYR A 108 -4.48 17.52 -0.84
CA TYR A 108 -3.80 17.54 0.45
C TYR A 108 -2.37 18.07 0.33
N VAL A 109 -2.05 19.09 1.15
CA VAL A 109 -0.69 19.64 1.28
C VAL A 109 -0.46 20.08 2.73
N LYS A 110 0.39 19.36 3.49
CA LYS A 110 0.84 19.73 4.83
C LYS A 110 2.35 19.83 4.86
N LEU A 111 2.87 21.02 4.60
CA LEU A 111 4.32 21.27 4.60
C LEU A 111 4.85 21.34 6.03
N ASP A 112 5.93 20.61 6.31
CA ASP A 112 6.70 20.81 7.54
C ASP A 112 7.63 22.03 7.43
N SER A 113 8.34 22.32 8.52
CA SER A 113 9.31 23.42 8.60
C SER A 113 10.71 23.05 8.10
N ALA A 114 10.86 21.97 7.32
CA ALA A 114 12.16 21.60 6.74
C ALA A 114 12.54 22.54 5.58
N ASP A 115 13.81 22.52 5.17
CA ASP A 115 14.31 23.24 3.99
C ASP A 115 15.03 22.26 3.04
N PRO A 116 14.46 21.91 1.88
CA PRO A 116 13.14 22.33 1.39
C PRO A 116 11.99 21.69 2.20
N PRO A 117 10.80 22.33 2.24
CA PRO A 117 9.66 21.80 2.99
C PRO A 117 9.16 20.49 2.40
N ARG A 118 8.81 19.55 3.28
CA ARG A 118 8.28 18.24 2.88
C ARG A 118 6.79 18.19 3.13
N ASN A 119 6.04 17.69 2.16
CA ASN A 119 4.62 17.39 2.35
C ASN A 119 4.48 16.14 3.24
N ARG A 120 4.14 16.33 4.51
CA ARG A 120 3.98 15.27 5.50
C ARG A 120 2.66 14.53 5.30
N TRP A 121 2.71 13.22 5.27
CA TRP A 121 1.55 12.35 5.15
C TRP A 121 1.54 11.33 6.27
N GLY A 122 0.64 11.52 7.25
CA GLY A 122 0.20 10.45 8.15
C GLY A 122 1.23 9.70 9.01
N ASP A 123 0.74 8.81 9.86
CA ASP A 123 1.55 7.89 10.69
C ASP A 123 1.70 6.49 10.06
N TYR A 124 1.63 6.44 8.73
CA TYR A 124 1.75 5.23 7.88
C TYR A 124 0.61 4.19 8.00
N ASN A 125 0.60 3.22 7.07
CA ASN A 125 -0.44 2.18 6.99
C ASN A 125 -0.03 0.91 7.74
N GLY A 126 -1.02 0.09 8.13
CA GLY A 126 -0.77 -1.24 8.67
C GLY A 126 -1.84 -2.26 8.32
N ILE A 127 -1.43 -3.52 8.30
CA ILE A 127 -2.27 -4.67 8.01
C ILE A 127 -1.81 -5.87 8.83
N SER A 128 -2.76 -6.62 9.39
CA SER A 128 -2.48 -7.82 10.18
C SER A 128 -3.48 -8.92 9.87
N TRP A 129 -3.00 -10.15 9.72
CA TRP A 129 -3.84 -11.34 9.58
C TRP A 129 -4.27 -11.86 10.95
N ASP A 130 -5.57 -12.14 11.09
CA ASP A 130 -6.17 -12.79 12.25
C ASP A 130 -6.26 -14.31 12.00
N PRO A 131 -5.45 -15.14 12.69
CA PRO A 131 -5.47 -16.59 12.52
C PRO A 131 -6.77 -17.25 12.99
N SER A 132 -7.53 -16.59 13.87
CA SER A 132 -8.76 -17.16 14.43
C SER A 132 -9.93 -17.10 13.43
N THR A 133 -9.98 -16.05 12.61
CA THR A 133 -11.04 -15.87 11.62
C THR A 133 -10.55 -16.07 10.18
N GLY A 134 -9.24 -16.11 9.95
CA GLY A 134 -8.65 -16.15 8.61
C GLY A 134 -8.79 -14.84 7.83
N ARG A 135 -9.06 -13.72 8.51
CA ARG A 135 -9.30 -12.40 7.88
C ARG A 135 -8.13 -11.48 8.10
N ALA A 136 -7.94 -10.49 7.22
CA ALA A 136 -6.92 -9.46 7.39
C ALA A 136 -7.56 -8.12 7.79
N TRP A 137 -7.04 -7.53 8.85
CA TRP A 137 -7.47 -6.23 9.36
C TRP A 137 -6.51 -5.15 8.90
N ILE A 138 -7.07 -4.06 8.41
CA ILE A 138 -6.37 -2.89 7.89
C ILE A 138 -6.64 -1.70 8.79
N PHE A 139 -5.61 -0.89 9.04
CA PHE A 139 -5.79 0.54 9.27
C PHE A 139 -4.96 1.32 8.26
N SER A 140 -5.57 2.31 7.63
CA SER A 140 -4.88 3.11 6.61
C SER A 140 -5.52 4.49 6.52
N GLN A 141 -4.88 5.40 5.78
CA GLN A 141 -5.18 6.81 5.82
C GLN A 141 -5.66 7.32 4.46
N TYR A 142 -6.57 8.28 4.44
CA TYR A 142 -7.08 8.88 3.21
C TYR A 142 -7.16 10.40 3.37
N ALA A 143 -7.10 11.13 2.25
CA ALA A 143 -7.29 12.57 2.25
C ALA A 143 -8.76 12.90 2.57
N TYR A 144 -8.99 13.82 3.49
CA TYR A 144 -10.30 14.18 4.01
C TYR A 144 -10.51 15.69 3.97
N GLY A 145 -11.71 16.10 3.56
CA GLY A 145 -12.05 17.51 3.37
C GLY A 145 -12.25 17.84 1.89
N THR A 146 -12.98 18.93 1.65
CA THR A 146 -13.41 19.37 0.31
C THR A 146 -12.93 20.79 -0.01
N SER A 147 -12.01 21.34 0.79
CA SER A 147 -11.44 22.67 0.54
C SER A 147 -10.61 22.64 -0.74
N SER A 148 -10.76 23.65 -1.58
CA SER A 148 -9.89 23.89 -2.74
C SER A 148 -8.49 24.35 -2.32
N THR A 149 -8.36 24.96 -1.13
CA THR A 149 -7.08 25.20 -0.47
C THR A 149 -6.61 23.90 0.20
N CYS A 150 -5.72 23.16 -0.46
CA CYS A 150 -5.30 21.81 -0.05
C CYS A 150 -4.68 21.73 1.36
N GLY A 151 -4.13 22.84 1.88
CA GLY A 151 -3.60 22.90 3.25
C GLY A 151 -4.66 22.94 4.35
N ASN A 152 -5.91 23.22 4.01
CA ASN A 152 -7.03 23.20 4.96
C ASN A 152 -7.70 21.82 5.05
N ASN A 153 -7.33 20.89 4.17
CA ASN A 153 -7.76 19.50 4.26
C ASN A 153 -6.83 18.72 5.18
N GLU A 154 -7.30 17.59 5.69
CA GLU A 154 -6.57 16.73 6.63
C GLU A 154 -6.43 15.32 6.05
N TRP A 155 -5.66 14.47 6.72
CA TRP A 155 -5.79 13.02 6.54
C TRP A 155 -6.67 12.45 7.66
N ARG A 156 -7.33 11.32 7.39
CA ARG A 156 -8.06 10.54 8.41
C ARG A 156 -7.76 9.06 8.27
N THR A 157 -7.91 8.33 9.36
CA THR A 157 -7.79 6.87 9.37
C THR A 157 -9.13 6.21 9.07
N ALA A 158 -9.09 5.12 8.31
CA ALA A 158 -10.17 4.16 8.20
C ALA A 158 -9.66 2.75 8.53
N VAL A 159 -10.56 1.93 9.07
CA VAL A 159 -10.33 0.51 9.35
C VAL A 159 -11.11 -0.31 8.33
N GLY A 160 -10.54 -1.44 7.91
CA GLY A 160 -11.19 -2.38 7.01
C GLY A 160 -10.88 -3.82 7.38
N GLU A 161 -11.76 -4.72 6.96
CA GLU A 161 -11.59 -6.16 7.06
C GLU A 161 -11.57 -6.73 5.65
N LEU A 162 -10.62 -7.62 5.37
CA LEU A 162 -10.50 -8.34 4.11
C LEU A 162 -10.64 -9.85 4.36
N SER A 163 -11.46 -10.51 3.55
CA SER A 163 -11.31 -11.94 3.32
C SER A 163 -10.29 -12.19 2.21
N LEU A 164 -9.81 -13.42 2.11
CA LEU A 164 -9.23 -13.87 0.84
C LEU A 164 -10.32 -13.75 -0.23
N PRO A 165 -10.01 -13.14 -1.39
CA PRO A 165 -10.92 -13.18 -2.54
C PRO A 165 -11.05 -14.59 -3.09
#